data_AF-A0A1F5UQJ1-F1
#
_entry.id   AF-A0A1F5UQJ1-F1
#
_cell.length_a   1.000
_cell.length_b   1.000
_cell.length_c   1.000
_cell.angle_alpha   90.00
_cell.angle_beta   90.00
_cell.angle_gamma   90.00
#
_symmetry.space_group_name_H-M   'P 1'
#
loop_
_entity.id
_entity.type
_entity.pdbx_description
1 polymer ?
#
loop_
_entity_poly.entity_id
_entity_poly.type
_entity_poly.pdbx_seq_one_letter_code
_entity_poly.pdbx_strand_id
1 'polypeptide(L)' 'MLDRVYYYTDEKGRSPVESFINGLLPDEKQKVLSYIHLLKEKGYQLRRPIADYVCTMIYMN' A
#
# COMPACT_ATOMS: atom_id res chain seq x y z
N MET A 1 2.05 -9.23 17.02
CA MET A 1 0.90 -9.72 16.23
C MET A 1 1.02 -9.07 14.87
N LEU A 2 1.22 -9.83 13.77
CA LEU A 2 1.27 -9.24 12.44
C LEU A 2 -0.13 -8.72 12.12
N ASP A 3 -0.25 -7.41 12.09
CA ASP A 3 -1.49 -6.73 11.81
C ASP A 3 -2.02 -7.08 10.42
N ARG A 4 -3.33 -7.34 10.33
CA ARG A 4 -3.98 -7.73 9.08
C ARG A 4 -4.00 -6.53 8.12
N VAL A 5 -3.31 -6.65 7.00
CA VAL A 5 -3.36 -5.70 5.87
C VAL A 5 -4.40 -6.19 4.89
N TYR A 6 -5.35 -5.32 4.51
CA TYR A 6 -6.36 -5.62 3.50
C TYR A 6 -5.94 -4.99 2.18
N TYR A 7 -5.94 -5.79 1.12
CA TYR A 7 -5.69 -5.32 -0.24
C TYR A 7 -7.00 -5.20 -1.01
N TYR A 8 -7.07 -4.22 -1.90
CA TYR A 8 -8.17 -4.12 -2.85
C TYR A 8 -8.21 -5.36 -3.74
N THR A 9 -9.42 -5.87 -3.97
CA THR A 9 -9.71 -6.96 -4.89
C THR A 9 -10.55 -6.42 -6.05
N ASP A 10 -10.12 -6.69 -7.28
CA ASP A 10 -10.83 -6.28 -8.50
C ASP A 10 -12.09 -7.12 -8.76
N GLU A 11 -12.87 -6.74 -9.77
CA GLU A 11 -14.09 -7.44 -10.17
C GLU A 11 -13.87 -8.89 -10.64
N LYS A 12 -12.61 -9.27 -10.86
CA LYS A 12 -12.19 -10.62 -11.26
C LYS A 12 -11.61 -11.41 -10.08
N GLY A 13 -11.67 -10.89 -8.86
CA GLY A 13 -11.16 -11.56 -7.67
C GLY A 13 -9.63 -11.48 -7.50
N ARG A 14 -8.96 -10.61 -8.25
CA ARG A 14 -7.50 -10.45 -8.18
C ARG A 14 -7.13 -9.30 -7.26
N SER A 15 -6.02 -9.44 -6.57
CA SER A 15 -5.47 -8.39 -5.71
C SER A 15 -4.12 -7.91 -6.27
N PRO A 16 -4.09 -6.96 -7.24
CA PRO A 16 -2.87 -6.59 -7.95
C PRO A 16 -1.72 -6.14 -7.04
N VAL A 17 -2.03 -5.38 -5.99
CA VAL A 17 -1.04 -4.91 -5.00
C VAL A 17 -0.47 -6.08 -4.19
N GLU A 18 -1.31 -7.01 -3.78
CA GLU A 18 -0.88 -8.20 -3.05
C GLU A 18 -0.01 -9.10 -3.93
N SER A 19 -0.43 -9.33 -5.19
CA SER A 19 0.35 -10.08 -6.17
C SER A 19 1.70 -9.43 -6.45
N PHE A 20 1.74 -8.10 -6.57
CA PHE A 20 2.99 -7.35 -6.75
C PHE A 20 3.94 -7.55 -5.56
N ILE A 21 3.47 -7.33 -4.32
CA ILE A 21 4.29 -7.48 -3.11
C ILE A 21 4.81 -8.91 -2.95
N ASN A 22 4.02 -9.90 -3.35
CA ASN A 22 4.43 -11.31 -3.30
C ASN A 22 5.45 -11.69 -4.37
N GLY A 23 5.58 -10.90 -5.44
CA GLY A 23 6.61 -11.06 -6.47
C GLY A 23 7.95 -10.40 -6.15
N LEU A 24 8.04 -9.61 -5.07
CA LEU A 24 9.25 -8.88 -4.68
C LEU A 24 10.28 -9.79 -3.99
N LEU A 25 11.56 -9.41 -4.09
CA LEU A 25 12.61 -10.02 -3.29
C LEU A 25 12.38 -9.74 -1.79
N PRO A 26 12.90 -10.57 -0.88
CA PRO A 26 12.67 -10.43 0.56
C PRO A 26 12.96 -9.02 1.10
N ASP A 27 14.07 -8.41 0.67
CA ASP A 27 14.49 -7.08 1.13
C ASP A 27 13.55 -5.97 0.66
N GLU A 28 13.08 -6.07 -0.60
CA GLU A 28 12.13 -5.14 -1.20
C GLU A 28 10.75 -5.27 -0.56
N LYS A 29 10.31 -6.51 -0.32
CA LYS A 29 9.06 -6.82 0.38
C LYS A 29 9.07 -6.24 1.79
N GLN A 30 10.18 -6.39 2.52
CA GLN A 30 10.33 -5.85 3.87
C GLN A 30 10.25 -4.32 3.89
N LYS A 31 10.85 -3.65 2.89
CA LYS A 31 10.73 -2.20 2.73
C LYS A 31 9.28 -1.77 2.51
N VAL A 32 8.54 -2.44 1.62
CA VAL A 32 7.13 -2.13 1.35
C VAL A 32 6.26 -2.35 2.58
N LEU A 33 6.43 -3.49 3.27
CA LEU A 33 5.68 -3.78 4.50
C LEU A 33 5.96 -2.77 5.61
N SER A 34 7.20 -2.26 5.71
CA SER A 34 7.55 -1.21 6.68
C SER A 34 6.80 0.09 6.41
N TYR A 35 6.64 0.48 5.14
CA TYR A 35 5.82 1.64 4.78
C TYR A 35 4.33 1.43 5.04
N ILE A 36 3.80 0.24 4.77
CA ILE A 36 2.41 -0.11 5.08
C ILE A 36 2.17 -0.05 6.60
N HIS A 37 3.11 -0.56 7.39
CA HIS A 37 3.04 -0.48 8.84
C HIS A 37 3.08 0.98 9.33
N LEU A 38 3.98 1.79 8.79
CA LEU A 38 4.06 3.22 9.10
C LEU A 38 2.76 3.96 8.75
N LEU A 39 2.14 3.63 7.60
CA LEU A 39 0.83 4.16 7.21
C LEU A 39 -0.27 3.73 8.17
N LYS A 40 -0.22 2.50 8.68
CA LYS A 40 -1.17 2.04 9.70
C LYS A 40 -0.99 2.79 11.03
N GLU A 41 0.23 2.94 11.50
CA GLU A 41 0.53 3.58 12.79
C GLU A 41 0.23 5.08 12.76
N LYS A 42 0.58 5.76 11.68
CA LYS A 42 0.49 7.23 11.59
C LYS A 42 -0.72 7.71 10.80
N GLY A 43 -1.39 6.86 10.03
CA GLY A 43 -2.67 7.13 9.34
C GLY A 43 -2.81 8.56 8.83
N TYR A 44 -3.75 9.29 9.42
CA TYR A 44 -4.09 10.68 9.09
C TYR A 44 -3.09 11.74 9.62
N GLN A 45 -2.17 11.35 10.52
CA GLN A 45 -1.12 12.21 11.09
C GLN A 45 0.18 12.20 10.28
N LEU A 46 0.37 11.25 9.35
CA LEU A 46 1.29 11.47 8.24
C LEU A 46 0.75 12.67 7.46
N ARG A 47 1.31 13.85 7.76
CA ARG A 47 1.06 15.12 7.04
C ARG A 47 0.91 14.77 5.56
N ARG A 48 -0.08 15.35 4.88
CA ARG A 48 -0.33 15.20 3.46
C ARG A 48 0.87 15.77 2.66
N PRO A 49 1.83 14.95 2.21
CA PRO A 49 2.25 15.12 0.82
C PRO A 49 2.26 13.82 0.02
N ILE A 50 1.96 12.66 0.62
CA ILE A 50 1.86 11.39 -0.12
C ILE A 50 0.43 11.14 -0.63
N ALA A 51 -0.59 11.43 0.18
CA ALA A 51 -1.99 11.28 -0.22
C ALA A 51 -2.37 12.25 -1.36
N ASP A 52 -1.89 13.50 -1.31
CA ASP A 52 -2.16 14.49 -2.36
C ASP A 52 -1.44 14.11 -3.67
N TYR A 53 -0.20 13.63 -3.61
CA TYR A 53 0.54 13.17 -4.80
C TYR A 53 -0.14 11.99 -5.51
N VAL A 54 -0.71 11.05 -4.74
CA VAL A 54 -1.44 9.89 -5.29
C VAL A 54 -2.82 10.28 -5.83
N CYS A 55 -3.51 11.22 -5.18
CA CYS A 55 -4.84 11.67 -5.63
C CYS A 55 -4.77 12.38 -6.99
N THR A 56 -3.76 13.23 -7.22
CA THR A 56 -3.60 13.94 -8.50
C THR A 56 -3.19 13.03 -9.66
N MET A 57 -2.48 11.92 -9.39
CA MET A 57 -2.02 10.99 -10.43
C MET A 57 -3.01 9.85 -10.76
N ILE A 58 -3.89 9.48 -9.82
CA ILE A 58 -4.82 8.35 -10.02
C ILE A 58 -6.23 8.82 -10.45
N TYR A 59 -6.66 10.04 -10.13
CA TYR A 59 -8.02 10.53 -10.45
C TYR A 59 -8.11 11.48 -11.65
N MET A 60 -6.99 11.75 -12.35
CA MET A 60 -6.98 12.50 -13.61
C MET A 60 -6.25 11.72 -14.71
N ASN A 61 -6.75 10.53 -15.05
CA ASN A 61 -6.65 9.98 -16.42
C ASN A 61 -7.76 8.97 -16.68
#